data_AF-A0A961YGB1-F1
#
_entry.id   AF-A0A961YGB1-F1
#
_cell.length_a   1.000
_cell.length_b   1.000
_cell.length_c   1.000
_cell.angle_alpha   90.00
_cell.angle_beta   90.00
_cell.angle_gamma   90.00
#
_symmetry.space_group_name_H-M   'P 1'
#
loop_
_entity.id
_entity.type
_entity.pdbx_description
1 polymer ?
#
loop_
_entity_poly.entity_id
_entity_poly.type
_entity_poly.pdbx_seq_one_letter_code
_entity_poly.pdbx_strand_id
1 'polypeptide(L)'
;MEGRDPHEAHRAATPLELLFDLTFVTSFAFAAAQYAHALGEGHFSVALIGFGFASFAIGWAWVNFSWFASAYDTDDWVYRIATMVQMIGVLVLAIGLPRMFASIEHGNHLDNSIIVAGYVIMRVAMVFQWLRAARQNPSRRRTCLTYAVSIAVAQVGWVALAVADLTIGPMFIFVAILVLVELTGPVIAERRDGGTPWHAHHIAERYGLFAIIALGEGVVGTVAALSAVIDEQGWTLDAGLVCVAGTGLTFGMWWVYFLLPSGRILQVHRGRAFVWGYTQLIVVTSIVATGAGLHVAAYYIEQASHIGAVATVLTVAVPVSVFIAATYALYTYMVGRFDPFHTWLLAGTAVVVAASILAALLGVDMAICLIVLMFAPVVTVVGYEALGYRHQSEILAGDGDGVEAD
;
A
#
# COMPACT_ATOMS: atom_id res chain seq x y z
N MET A 1 -4.31 -3.54 29.27
CA MET A 1 -3.42 -3.62 28.12
C MET A 1 -2.10 -3.14 28.66
N GLU A 2 -1.36 -4.03 29.29
CA GLU A 2 0.07 -3.79 29.42
C GLU A 2 0.64 -3.72 28.00
N GLY A 3 1.59 -2.81 27.77
CA GLY A 3 2.24 -2.77 26.47
C GLY A 3 3.03 -4.06 26.28
N ARG A 4 3.03 -4.62 25.07
CA ARG A 4 3.78 -5.86 24.81
C ARG A 4 5.28 -5.60 24.88
N ASP A 5 6.03 -6.68 25.09
CA ASP A 5 7.49 -6.62 25.05
C ASP A 5 7.97 -6.36 23.60
N PRO A 6 8.69 -5.25 23.34
CA PRO A 6 9.28 -4.97 22.03
C PRO A 6 10.34 -5.99 21.58
N HIS A 7 10.80 -6.86 22.49
CA HIS A 7 11.82 -7.89 22.26
C HIS A 7 11.28 -9.33 22.39
N GLU A 8 9.95 -9.50 22.40
CA GLU A 8 9.28 -10.82 22.44
C GLU A 8 9.81 -11.74 21.32
N ALA A 9 10.51 -12.82 21.69
CA ALA A 9 11.05 -13.77 20.73
C ALA A 9 9.92 -14.47 19.96
N HIS A 10 10.10 -14.63 18.64
CA HIS A 10 9.15 -15.32 17.75
C HIS A 10 7.74 -14.73 17.71
N ARG A 11 7.58 -13.41 17.92
CA ARG A 11 6.30 -12.75 17.73
C ARG A 11 5.90 -12.71 16.25
N ALA A 12 4.91 -13.52 15.90
CA ALA A 12 4.32 -13.62 14.56
C ALA A 12 2.96 -12.93 14.46
N ALA A 13 2.48 -12.69 13.23
CA ALA A 13 1.13 -12.18 13.00
C ALA A 13 0.05 -13.20 13.42
N THR A 14 -1.03 -12.73 14.04
CA THR A 14 -2.12 -13.61 14.47
C THR A 14 -3.13 -13.88 13.34
N PRO A 15 -3.92 -14.98 13.41
CA PRO A 15 -5.00 -15.22 12.45
C PRO A 15 -6.04 -14.08 12.39
N LEU A 16 -6.28 -13.38 13.49
CA LEU A 16 -7.17 -12.22 13.53
C LEU A 16 -6.57 -11.03 12.77
N GLU A 17 -5.26 -10.79 12.91
CA GLU A 17 -4.56 -9.76 12.16
C GLU A 17 -4.61 -10.05 10.65
N LEU A 18 -4.41 -11.31 10.25
CA LEU A 18 -4.54 -11.72 8.84
C LEU A 18 -5.97 -11.55 8.30
N LEU A 19 -6.98 -11.91 9.10
CA LEU A 19 -8.38 -11.71 8.73
C LEU A 19 -8.71 -10.21 8.58
N PHE A 20 -8.17 -9.37 9.45
CA PHE A 20 -8.28 -7.91 9.34
C PHE A 20 -7.62 -7.41 8.06
N ASP A 21 -6.36 -7.81 7.79
CA ASP A 21 -5.61 -7.42 6.60
C ASP A 21 -6.35 -7.80 5.30
N LEU A 22 -6.98 -8.98 5.27
CA LEU A 22 -7.82 -9.42 4.16
C LEU A 22 -8.99 -8.46 3.88
N THR A 23 -9.68 -7.95 4.90
CA THR A 23 -10.79 -6.99 4.68
C THR A 23 -10.34 -5.67 4.06
N PHE A 24 -9.13 -5.23 4.40
CA PHE A 24 -8.53 -4.03 3.82
C PHE A 24 -8.12 -4.26 2.37
N VAL A 25 -7.57 -5.43 2.04
CA VAL A 25 -7.25 -5.74 0.64
C VAL A 25 -8.51 -5.89 -0.21
N THR A 26 -9.59 -6.46 0.31
CA THR A 26 -10.89 -6.46 -0.41
C THR A 26 -11.35 -5.03 -0.71
N SER A 27 -11.13 -4.09 0.22
CA SER A 27 -11.45 -2.67 -0.01
C SER A 27 -10.56 -2.05 -1.09
N PHE A 28 -9.28 -2.43 -1.13
CA PHE A 28 -8.36 -2.07 -2.23
C PHE A 28 -8.81 -2.65 -3.57
N ALA A 29 -9.32 -3.89 -3.62
CA ALA A 29 -9.85 -4.49 -4.84
C ALA A 29 -11.06 -3.71 -5.39
N PHE A 30 -11.96 -3.23 -4.53
CA PHE A 30 -13.04 -2.32 -4.96
C PHE A 30 -12.49 -1.00 -5.51
N ALA A 31 -11.46 -0.42 -4.87
CA ALA A 31 -10.81 0.79 -5.38
C ALA A 31 -10.09 0.54 -6.72
N ALA A 32 -9.43 -0.61 -6.87
CA ALA A 32 -8.74 -1.06 -8.08
C ALA A 32 -9.72 -1.22 -9.24
N ALA A 33 -10.89 -1.82 -9.01
CA ALA A 33 -11.94 -1.95 -10.02
C ALA A 33 -12.44 -0.59 -10.51
N GLN A 34 -12.70 0.36 -9.60
CA GLN A 34 -13.10 1.72 -9.99
C GLN A 34 -11.98 2.45 -10.74
N TYR A 35 -10.72 2.27 -10.30
CA TYR A 35 -9.55 2.82 -10.97
C TYR A 35 -9.37 2.27 -12.38
N ALA A 36 -9.45 0.95 -12.57
CA ALA A 36 -9.34 0.29 -13.86
C ALA A 36 -10.47 0.73 -14.80
N HIS A 37 -11.71 0.80 -14.31
CA HIS A 37 -12.84 1.29 -15.12
C HIS A 37 -12.62 2.73 -15.58
N ALA A 38 -12.29 3.65 -14.66
CA ALA A 38 -12.03 5.06 -15.01
C ALA A 38 -10.83 5.23 -15.97
N LEU A 39 -9.78 4.42 -15.84
CA LEU A 39 -8.68 4.38 -16.80
C LEU A 39 -9.12 3.86 -18.17
N GLY A 40 -9.92 2.79 -18.19
CA GLY A 40 -10.44 2.17 -19.41
C GLY A 40 -11.33 3.11 -20.22
N GLU A 41 -12.11 3.96 -19.53
CA GLU A 41 -12.94 5.03 -20.11
C GLU A 41 -12.14 6.27 -20.54
N GLY A 42 -10.83 6.35 -20.21
CA GLY A 42 -9.99 7.51 -20.50
C GLY A 42 -10.16 8.67 -19.50
N HIS A 43 -10.87 8.47 -18.40
CA HIS A 43 -11.04 9.43 -17.31
C HIS A 43 -9.84 9.44 -16.35
N PHE A 44 -8.64 9.73 -16.87
CA PHE A 44 -7.37 9.64 -16.14
C PHE A 44 -7.32 10.48 -14.85
N SER A 45 -7.88 11.69 -14.86
CA SER A 45 -7.91 12.57 -13.68
C SER A 45 -8.77 11.98 -12.56
N VAL A 46 -9.97 11.49 -12.91
CA VAL A 46 -10.90 10.80 -12.01
C VAL A 46 -10.21 9.57 -11.42
N ALA A 47 -9.58 8.76 -12.27
CA ALA A 47 -8.85 7.57 -11.87
C ALA A 47 -7.75 7.90 -10.84
N LEU A 48 -6.84 8.82 -11.16
CA LEU A 48 -5.70 9.14 -10.30
C LEU A 48 -6.12 9.79 -8.98
N ILE A 49 -7.05 10.75 -9.02
CA ILE A 49 -7.52 11.46 -7.82
C ILE A 49 -8.33 10.51 -6.92
N GLY A 50 -9.30 9.79 -7.50
CA GLY A 50 -10.16 8.88 -6.77
C GLY A 50 -9.38 7.73 -6.15
N PHE A 51 -8.47 7.12 -6.92
CA PHE A 51 -7.64 6.02 -6.43
C PHE A 51 -6.62 6.47 -5.40
N GLY A 52 -6.00 7.64 -5.59
CA GLY A 52 -5.08 8.22 -4.59
C GLY A 52 -5.78 8.51 -3.26
N PHE A 53 -6.97 9.12 -3.31
CA PHE A 53 -7.78 9.38 -2.12
C PHE A 53 -8.24 8.08 -1.43
N ALA A 54 -8.78 7.12 -2.20
CA ALA A 54 -9.18 5.81 -1.68
C ALA A 54 -8.01 5.07 -1.04
N SER A 55 -6.87 5.03 -1.72
CA SER A 55 -5.67 4.37 -1.24
C SER A 55 -5.14 4.96 0.05
N PHE A 56 -5.14 6.30 0.17
CA PHE A 56 -4.81 6.96 1.42
C PHE A 56 -5.80 6.60 2.52
N ALA A 57 -7.11 6.67 2.26
CA ALA A 57 -8.13 6.38 3.26
C ALA A 57 -8.01 4.94 3.80
N ILE A 58 -7.92 3.96 2.90
CA ILE A 58 -7.81 2.53 3.23
C ILE A 58 -6.47 2.26 3.93
N GLY A 59 -5.35 2.67 3.31
CA GLY A 59 -4.02 2.41 3.83
C GLY A 59 -3.78 3.08 5.18
N TRP A 60 -4.24 4.32 5.38
CA TRP A 60 -4.07 5.03 6.64
C TRP A 60 -4.86 4.39 7.78
N ALA A 61 -6.08 3.91 7.53
CA ALA A 61 -6.87 3.20 8.52
C ALA A 61 -6.18 1.89 8.94
N TRP A 62 -5.63 1.15 7.97
CA TRP A 62 -4.85 -0.06 8.23
C TRP A 62 -3.60 0.23 9.08
N VAL A 63 -2.85 1.28 8.73
CA VAL A 63 -1.64 1.71 9.48
C VAL A 63 -2.01 1.99 10.93
N ASN A 64 -3.05 2.77 11.19
CA ASN A 64 -3.45 3.11 12.56
C ASN A 64 -3.67 1.87 13.44
N PHE A 65 -4.48 0.92 12.94
CA PHE A 65 -4.73 -0.31 13.68
C PHE A 65 -3.48 -1.18 13.83
N SER A 66 -2.71 -1.36 12.76
CA SER A 66 -1.57 -2.27 12.75
C SER A 66 -0.47 -1.87 13.73
N TRP A 67 -0.20 -0.57 13.84
CA TRP A 67 0.73 -0.06 14.85
C TRP A 67 0.19 -0.20 16.28
N PHE A 68 -1.12 -0.01 16.49
CA PHE A 68 -1.73 -0.25 17.80
C PHE A 68 -1.66 -1.72 18.22
N ALA A 69 -2.02 -2.64 17.32
CA ALA A 69 -1.92 -4.08 17.56
C ALA A 69 -0.47 -4.49 17.86
N SER A 70 0.50 -3.93 17.12
CA SER A 70 1.92 -4.13 17.41
C SER A 70 2.29 -3.70 18.83
N ALA A 71 1.68 -2.64 19.38
CA ALA A 71 1.99 -2.16 20.72
C ALA A 71 1.17 -2.83 21.85
N TYR A 72 -0.10 -3.18 21.61
CA TYR A 72 -1.08 -3.44 22.68
C TYR A 72 -2.02 -4.64 22.44
N ASP A 73 -1.77 -5.51 21.45
CA ASP A 73 -2.60 -6.69 21.23
C ASP A 73 -2.66 -7.60 22.48
N THR A 74 -3.83 -7.62 23.14
CA THR A 74 -4.12 -8.43 24.34
C THR A 74 -4.90 -9.70 24.07
N ASP A 75 -5.33 -9.93 22.82
CA ASP A 75 -6.17 -11.07 22.37
C ASP A 75 -7.40 -11.41 23.25
N ASP A 76 -7.94 -10.43 24.00
CA ASP A 76 -9.16 -10.61 24.78
C ASP A 76 -10.43 -10.35 23.96
N TRP A 77 -11.58 -10.84 24.45
CA TRP A 77 -12.85 -10.73 23.73
C TRP A 77 -13.23 -9.28 23.37
N VAL A 78 -12.89 -8.28 24.21
CA VAL A 78 -13.18 -6.87 23.91
C VAL A 78 -12.31 -6.36 22.76
N TYR A 79 -11.04 -6.78 22.71
CA TYR A 79 -10.15 -6.50 21.58
C TYR A 79 -10.69 -7.11 20.27
N ARG A 80 -11.12 -8.37 20.31
CA ARG A 80 -11.70 -9.05 19.13
C ARG A 80 -12.97 -8.38 18.62
N ILE A 81 -13.89 -8.01 19.52
CA ILE A 81 -15.13 -7.30 19.15
C ILE A 81 -14.83 -5.91 18.57
N ALA A 82 -13.90 -5.15 19.18
CA ALA A 82 -13.52 -3.85 18.62
C ALA A 82 -12.88 -3.98 17.23
N THR A 83 -12.05 -5.00 17.01
CA THR A 83 -11.45 -5.30 15.70
C THR A 83 -12.54 -5.64 14.68
N MET A 84 -13.54 -6.44 15.06
CA MET A 84 -14.70 -6.73 14.20
C MET A 84 -15.50 -5.46 13.84
N VAL A 85 -15.67 -4.53 14.78
CA VAL A 85 -16.31 -3.22 14.50
C VAL A 85 -15.49 -2.42 13.48
N GLN A 86 -14.15 -2.46 13.56
CA GLN A 86 -13.29 -1.82 12.56
C GLN A 86 -13.43 -2.48 11.18
N MET A 87 -13.51 -3.80 11.11
CA MET A 87 -13.76 -4.51 9.86
C MET A 87 -15.11 -4.13 9.24
N ILE A 88 -16.16 -3.94 10.05
CA ILE A 88 -17.45 -3.41 9.55
C ILE A 88 -17.25 -2.01 8.97
N GLY A 89 -16.51 -1.15 9.65
CA GLY A 89 -16.23 0.21 9.18
C GLY A 89 -15.48 0.26 7.85
N VAL A 90 -14.50 -0.63 7.61
CA VAL A 90 -13.79 -0.68 6.32
C VAL A 90 -14.70 -1.19 5.19
N LEU A 91 -15.60 -2.13 5.47
CA LEU A 91 -16.59 -2.58 4.47
C LEU A 91 -17.58 -1.47 4.10
N VAL A 92 -18.05 -0.69 5.08
CA VAL A 92 -18.89 0.49 4.83
C VAL A 92 -18.13 1.51 3.98
N LEU A 93 -16.86 1.76 4.28
CA LEU A 93 -15.99 2.62 3.47
C LEU A 93 -15.92 2.13 2.02
N ALA A 94 -15.70 0.83 1.81
CA ALA A 94 -15.60 0.23 0.48
C ALA A 94 -16.89 0.42 -0.35
N ILE A 95 -18.07 0.27 0.27
CA ILE A 95 -19.37 0.53 -0.36
C ILE A 95 -19.50 1.99 -0.86
N GLY A 96 -18.81 2.92 -0.19
CA GLY A 96 -18.79 4.33 -0.58
C GLY A 96 -17.94 4.65 -1.80
N LEU A 97 -17.01 3.76 -2.20
CA LEU A 97 -16.04 4.05 -3.25
C LEU A 97 -16.68 4.35 -4.61
N PRO A 98 -17.65 3.57 -5.14
CA PRO A 98 -18.24 3.86 -6.45
C PRO A 98 -18.93 5.22 -6.51
N ARG A 99 -19.64 5.62 -5.43
CA ARG A 99 -20.28 6.94 -5.34
C ARG A 99 -19.27 8.06 -5.33
N MET A 100 -18.17 7.87 -4.61
CA MET A 100 -17.08 8.85 -4.55
C MET A 100 -16.44 9.03 -5.92
N PHE A 101 -16.12 7.96 -6.64
CA PHE A 101 -15.59 8.06 -8.02
C PHE A 101 -16.58 8.75 -8.97
N ALA A 102 -17.86 8.36 -8.95
CA ALA A 102 -18.89 8.99 -9.77
C ALA A 102 -19.05 10.49 -9.48
N SER A 103 -18.88 10.90 -8.22
CA SER A 103 -18.94 12.32 -7.83
C SER A 103 -17.75 13.15 -8.34
N ILE A 104 -16.57 12.55 -8.51
CA ILE A 104 -15.40 13.23 -9.10
C ILE A 104 -15.62 13.45 -10.60
N GLU A 105 -16.25 12.49 -11.27
CA GLU A 105 -16.49 12.52 -12.71
C GLU A 105 -17.63 13.45 -13.13
N HIS A 106 -18.78 13.35 -12.44
CA HIS A 106 -20.02 14.03 -12.84
C HIS A 106 -20.42 15.16 -11.89
N GLY A 107 -19.80 15.26 -10.71
CA GLY A 107 -20.22 16.15 -9.64
C GLY A 107 -19.42 17.44 -9.59
N ASN A 108 -20.07 18.51 -9.12
CA ASN A 108 -19.38 19.75 -8.70
C ASN A 108 -18.80 19.64 -7.28
N HIS A 109 -19.12 18.56 -6.55
CA HIS A 109 -18.77 18.29 -5.15
C HIS A 109 -18.39 16.81 -4.99
N LEU A 110 -17.42 16.50 -4.12
CA LEU A 110 -17.01 15.13 -3.81
C LEU A 110 -17.95 14.53 -2.76
N ASP A 111 -18.67 13.47 -3.12
CA ASP A 111 -19.45 12.68 -2.15
C ASP A 111 -18.56 11.64 -1.47
N ASN A 112 -18.01 12.00 -0.31
CA ASN A 112 -17.25 11.09 0.55
C ASN A 112 -18.02 10.71 1.83
N SER A 113 -19.34 10.97 1.89
CA SER A 113 -20.15 10.83 3.10
C SER A 113 -20.12 9.39 3.67
N ILE A 114 -20.27 8.38 2.81
CA ILE A 114 -20.23 6.96 3.19
C ILE A 114 -18.81 6.54 3.61
N ILE A 115 -17.78 7.03 2.91
CA ILE A 115 -16.38 6.78 3.25
C ILE A 115 -16.09 7.31 4.66
N VAL A 116 -16.51 8.54 4.95
CA VAL A 116 -16.35 9.16 6.27
C VAL A 116 -17.17 8.43 7.34
N ALA A 117 -18.39 7.96 7.02
CA ALA A 117 -19.19 7.15 7.95
C ALA A 117 -18.48 5.84 8.33
N GLY A 118 -17.91 5.12 7.35
CA GLY A 118 -17.08 3.95 7.59
C GLY A 118 -15.87 4.28 8.48
N TYR A 119 -15.22 5.42 8.22
CA TYR A 119 -14.11 5.93 9.04
C TYR A 119 -14.50 6.20 10.49
N VAL A 120 -15.67 6.81 10.72
CA VAL A 120 -16.20 7.06 12.06
C VAL A 120 -16.39 5.74 12.81
N ILE A 121 -16.96 4.71 12.17
CA ILE A 121 -17.14 3.39 12.79
C ILE A 121 -15.79 2.80 13.23
N MET A 122 -14.78 2.83 12.33
CA MET A 122 -13.42 2.37 12.65
C MET A 122 -12.80 3.16 13.81
N ARG A 123 -12.94 4.49 13.78
CA ARG A 123 -12.30 5.38 14.75
C ARG A 123 -12.95 5.35 16.12
N VAL A 124 -14.26 5.14 16.22
CA VAL A 124 -14.91 4.93 17.52
C VAL A 124 -14.30 3.72 18.22
N ALA A 125 -14.14 2.60 17.50
CA ALA A 125 -13.46 1.41 18.03
C ALA A 125 -11.99 1.70 18.37
N MET A 126 -11.27 2.43 17.51
CA MET A 126 -9.86 2.77 17.72
C MET A 126 -9.64 3.68 18.94
N VAL A 127 -10.44 4.74 19.09
CA VAL A 127 -10.38 5.66 20.23
C VAL A 127 -10.72 4.91 21.52
N PHE A 128 -11.74 4.04 21.49
CA PHE A 128 -12.06 3.18 22.63
C PHE A 128 -10.86 2.31 23.05
N GLN A 129 -10.17 1.69 22.10
CA GLN A 129 -8.97 0.88 22.35
C GLN A 129 -7.82 1.71 22.95
N TRP A 130 -7.56 2.91 22.43
CA TRP A 130 -6.57 3.83 22.99
C TRP A 130 -6.91 4.30 24.41
N LEU A 131 -8.17 4.63 24.68
CA LEU A 131 -8.63 5.02 26.02
C LEU A 131 -8.53 3.86 27.02
N ARG A 132 -8.84 2.63 26.57
CA ARG A 132 -8.66 1.41 27.36
C ARG A 132 -7.18 1.18 27.69
N ALA A 133 -6.28 1.33 26.71
CA ALA A 133 -4.85 1.25 26.91
C ALA A 133 -4.35 2.35 27.89
N ALA A 134 -4.82 3.58 27.74
CA ALA A 134 -4.50 4.70 28.62
C ALA A 134 -4.90 4.46 30.08
N ARG A 135 -6.03 3.78 30.31
CA ARG A 135 -6.51 3.44 31.67
C ARG A 135 -5.70 2.31 32.30
N GLN A 136 -5.29 1.32 31.50
CA GLN A 136 -4.67 0.09 31.99
C GLN A 136 -3.13 0.12 31.97
N ASN A 137 -2.51 1.10 31.31
CA ASN A 137 -1.07 1.32 31.29
C ASN A 137 -0.72 2.76 31.74
N PRO A 138 -0.60 3.01 33.05
CA PRO A 138 -0.36 4.36 33.58
C PRO A 138 0.95 4.99 33.09
N SER A 139 2.01 4.19 32.83
CA SER A 139 3.32 4.71 32.42
C SER A 139 3.32 5.30 31.01
N ARG A 140 2.46 4.80 30.11
CA ARG A 140 2.30 5.30 28.73
C ARG A 140 0.96 6.00 28.49
N ARG A 141 0.26 6.38 29.57
CA ARG A 141 -1.07 6.99 29.51
C ARG A 141 -1.11 8.24 28.63
N ARG A 142 -0.08 9.08 28.69
CA ARG A 142 0.00 10.33 27.91
C ARG A 142 0.04 10.05 26.42
N THR A 143 0.91 9.13 25.97
CA THR A 143 1.00 8.68 24.57
C THR A 143 -0.34 8.17 24.04
N CYS A 144 -1.00 7.29 24.81
CA CYS A 144 -2.30 6.73 24.42
C CYS A 144 -3.38 7.80 24.32
N LEU A 145 -3.39 8.78 25.23
CA LEU A 145 -4.33 9.91 25.16
C LEU A 145 -4.02 10.83 23.99
N THR A 146 -2.75 11.08 23.68
CA THR A 146 -2.34 11.87 22.50
C THR A 146 -2.85 11.21 21.22
N TYR A 147 -2.72 9.89 21.06
CA TYR A 147 -3.31 9.15 19.95
C TYR A 147 -4.85 9.25 19.90
N ALA A 148 -5.53 9.05 21.04
CA ALA A 148 -6.99 9.16 21.11
C ALA A 148 -7.47 10.57 20.68
N VAL A 149 -6.80 11.62 21.16
CA VAL A 149 -7.12 13.01 20.83
C VAL A 149 -6.80 13.33 19.38
N SER A 150 -5.63 12.92 18.86
CA SER A 150 -5.27 13.19 17.47
C SER A 150 -6.25 12.56 16.49
N ILE A 151 -6.62 11.30 16.73
CA ILE A 151 -7.60 10.56 15.94
C ILE A 151 -8.98 11.23 16.00
N ALA A 152 -9.41 11.66 17.19
CA ALA A 152 -10.69 12.34 17.38
C ALA A 152 -10.73 13.72 16.70
N VAL A 153 -9.69 14.54 16.86
CA VAL A 153 -9.59 15.87 16.22
C VAL A 153 -9.63 15.73 14.70
N ALA A 154 -8.83 14.82 14.15
CA ALA A 154 -8.83 14.60 12.71
C ALA A 154 -10.19 14.06 12.23
N GLN A 155 -10.85 13.18 13.00
CA GLN A 155 -12.18 12.68 12.65
C GLN A 155 -13.24 13.78 12.65
N VAL A 156 -13.22 14.70 13.62
CA VAL A 156 -14.12 15.87 13.64
C VAL A 156 -13.89 16.71 12.39
N GLY A 157 -12.62 16.92 12.00
CA GLY A 157 -12.28 17.61 10.75
C GLY A 157 -12.85 16.94 9.50
N TRP A 158 -12.73 15.61 9.38
CA TRP A 158 -13.31 14.85 8.26
C TRP A 158 -14.83 14.91 8.22
N VAL A 159 -15.51 14.82 9.38
CA VAL A 159 -16.97 14.96 9.44
C VAL A 159 -17.39 16.38 9.05
N ALA A 160 -16.70 17.40 9.56
CA ALA A 160 -16.98 18.78 9.20
C ALA A 160 -16.81 19.01 7.69
N LEU A 161 -15.76 18.45 7.10
CA LEU A 161 -15.51 18.54 5.66
C LEU A 161 -16.56 17.80 4.82
N ALA A 162 -17.03 16.63 5.27
CA ALA A 162 -18.07 15.87 4.57
C ALA A 162 -19.44 16.54 4.58
N VAL A 163 -19.72 17.35 5.62
CA VAL A 163 -20.97 18.13 5.73
C VAL A 163 -20.85 19.51 5.08
N ALA A 164 -19.63 20.03 4.95
CA ALA A 164 -19.39 21.29 4.28
C ALA A 164 -19.59 21.12 2.77
N ASP A 165 -20.65 21.73 2.23
CA ASP A 165 -20.95 21.78 0.79
C ASP A 165 -19.94 22.70 0.07
N LEU A 166 -18.71 22.23 -0.05
CA LEU A 166 -17.60 22.96 -0.65
C LEU A 166 -17.42 22.56 -2.11
N THR A 167 -17.05 23.53 -2.94
CA THR A 167 -16.56 23.27 -4.29
C THR A 167 -15.23 22.50 -4.25
N ILE A 168 -14.94 21.78 -5.33
CA ILE A 168 -13.79 20.86 -5.45
C ILE A 168 -12.44 21.50 -5.02
N GLY A 169 -12.18 22.75 -5.43
CA GLY A 169 -10.91 23.44 -5.14
C GLY A 169 -10.63 23.61 -3.63
N PRO A 170 -11.46 24.37 -2.90
CA PRO A 170 -11.37 24.50 -1.45
C PRO A 170 -11.37 23.15 -0.72
N MET A 171 -12.16 22.19 -1.21
CA MET A 171 -12.22 20.87 -0.62
C MET A 171 -10.85 20.17 -0.62
N PHE A 172 -10.11 20.18 -1.73
CA PHE A 172 -8.77 19.57 -1.78
C PHE A 172 -7.77 20.24 -0.84
N ILE A 173 -7.90 21.55 -0.60
CA ILE A 173 -7.05 22.26 0.36
C ILE A 173 -7.33 21.72 1.78
N PHE A 174 -8.59 21.60 2.17
CA PHE A 174 -8.95 21.05 3.47
C PHE A 174 -8.60 19.57 3.61
N VAL A 175 -8.77 18.77 2.55
CA VAL A 175 -8.28 17.38 2.50
C VAL A 175 -6.78 17.34 2.79
N ALA A 176 -5.97 18.16 2.10
CA ALA A 176 -4.52 18.20 2.31
C ALA A 176 -4.15 18.61 3.75
N ILE A 177 -4.85 19.59 4.32
CA ILE A 177 -4.66 19.99 5.73
C ILE A 177 -4.98 18.83 6.67
N LEU A 178 -6.10 18.12 6.45
CA LEU A 178 -6.47 16.99 7.28
C LEU A 178 -5.47 15.85 7.15
N VAL A 179 -4.99 15.54 5.93
CA VAL A 179 -3.91 14.57 5.71
C VAL A 179 -2.66 14.95 6.51
N LEU A 180 -2.27 16.23 6.54
CA LEU A 180 -1.14 16.68 7.35
C LEU A 180 -1.39 16.49 8.86
N VAL A 181 -2.61 16.75 9.33
CA VAL A 181 -3.01 16.51 10.73
C VAL A 181 -2.90 15.02 11.06
N GLU A 182 -3.38 14.14 10.16
CA GLU A 182 -3.28 12.68 10.29
C GLU A 182 -1.82 12.25 10.43
N LEU A 183 -0.96 12.64 9.49
CA LEU A 183 0.45 12.27 9.48
C LEU A 183 1.21 12.81 10.70
N THR A 184 0.81 13.98 11.22
CA THR A 184 1.50 14.61 12.35
C THR A 184 1.12 13.97 13.69
N GLY A 185 -0.10 13.43 13.84
CA GLY A 185 -0.58 12.84 15.10
C GLY A 185 0.35 11.77 15.68
N PRO A 186 0.68 10.70 14.94
CA PRO A 186 1.62 9.68 15.38
C PRO A 186 3.02 10.22 15.69
N VAL A 187 3.51 11.19 14.90
CA VAL A 187 4.84 11.79 15.13
C VAL A 187 4.89 12.54 16.46
N ILE A 188 3.82 13.26 16.82
CA ILE A 188 3.73 13.95 18.11
C ILE A 188 3.67 12.93 19.25
N ALA A 189 2.81 11.92 19.14
CA ALA A 189 2.64 10.90 20.18
C ALA A 189 3.94 10.14 20.45
N GLU A 190 4.65 9.73 19.39
CA GLU A 190 5.88 8.95 19.56
C GLU A 190 7.07 9.79 20.04
N ARG A 191 7.19 11.06 19.62
CA ARG A 191 8.34 11.91 20.00
C ARG A 191 8.21 12.58 21.36
N ARG A 192 7.00 13.01 21.75
CA ARG A 192 6.82 13.79 23.01
C ARG A 192 6.61 12.91 24.24
N ASP A 193 6.00 11.75 24.09
CA ASP A 193 5.44 11.00 25.21
C ASP A 193 6.15 9.65 25.46
N GLY A 194 7.35 9.44 24.91
CA GLY A 194 8.17 8.24 25.16
C GLY A 194 7.79 7.01 24.31
N GLY A 195 6.93 7.21 23.29
CA GLY A 195 6.59 6.22 22.28
C GLY A 195 5.70 5.07 22.73
N THR A 196 5.30 4.25 21.78
CA THR A 196 4.60 2.99 22.02
C THR A 196 5.56 1.80 21.96
N PRO A 197 5.29 0.71 22.71
CA PRO A 197 6.18 -0.46 22.74
C PRO A 197 5.89 -1.41 21.56
N TRP A 198 5.98 -0.90 20.32
CA TRP A 198 5.79 -1.71 19.12
C TRP A 198 6.95 -2.69 18.89
N HIS A 199 6.71 -3.76 18.14
CA HIS A 199 7.72 -4.79 17.88
C HIS A 199 8.17 -4.76 16.41
N ALA A 200 9.48 -4.64 16.17
CA ALA A 200 10.03 -4.34 14.83
C ALA A 200 9.83 -5.46 13.80
N HIS A 201 10.06 -6.72 14.16
CA HIS A 201 9.84 -7.83 13.23
C HIS A 201 8.35 -8.05 12.96
N HIS A 202 7.51 -8.14 14.00
CA HIS A 202 6.05 -8.18 13.87
C HIS A 202 5.47 -7.09 12.96
N ILE A 203 5.84 -5.81 13.14
CA ILE A 203 5.31 -4.77 12.24
C ILE A 203 5.82 -4.96 10.81
N ALA A 204 7.11 -5.28 10.60
CA ALA A 204 7.64 -5.56 9.27
C ALA A 204 6.96 -6.77 8.60
N GLU A 205 6.67 -7.82 9.38
CA GLU A 205 5.94 -9.00 8.94
C GLU A 205 4.52 -8.64 8.52
N ARG A 206 3.79 -7.84 9.29
CA ARG A 206 2.44 -7.38 8.92
C ARG A 206 2.41 -6.59 7.62
N TYR A 207 3.35 -5.67 7.40
CA TYR A 207 3.45 -4.97 6.12
C TYR A 207 3.77 -5.94 4.97
N GLY A 208 4.62 -6.93 5.19
CA GLY A 208 4.92 -7.95 4.17
C GLY A 208 3.73 -8.85 3.85
N LEU A 209 2.98 -9.28 4.85
CA LEU A 209 1.74 -10.04 4.67
C LEU A 209 0.68 -9.20 3.95
N PHE A 210 0.54 -7.93 4.31
CA PHE A 210 -0.36 -7.01 3.63
C PHE A 210 0.03 -6.80 2.16
N ALA A 211 1.33 -6.67 1.86
CA ALA A 211 1.84 -6.61 0.49
C ALA A 211 1.58 -7.90 -0.29
N ILE A 212 1.73 -9.09 0.33
CA ILE A 212 1.41 -10.38 -0.29
C ILE A 212 -0.08 -10.46 -0.66
N ILE A 213 -0.97 -10.10 0.27
CA ILE A 213 -2.41 -10.15 0.00
C ILE A 213 -2.76 -9.11 -1.10
N ALA A 214 -2.16 -7.92 -1.07
CA ALA A 214 -2.33 -6.90 -2.12
C ALA A 214 -1.81 -7.34 -3.50
N LEU A 215 -0.71 -8.10 -3.56
CA LEU A 215 -0.22 -8.74 -4.80
C LEU A 215 -1.22 -9.74 -5.37
N GLY A 216 -2.15 -10.25 -4.55
CA GLY A 216 -3.30 -11.03 -5.03
C GLY A 216 -4.12 -10.30 -6.09
N GLU A 217 -4.20 -8.96 -6.04
CA GLU A 217 -4.84 -8.14 -7.08
C GLU A 217 -4.14 -8.28 -8.44
N GLY A 218 -2.81 -8.46 -8.45
CA GLY A 218 -2.04 -8.78 -9.66
C GLY A 218 -2.44 -10.12 -10.26
N VAL A 219 -2.69 -11.13 -9.42
CA VAL A 219 -3.18 -12.44 -9.87
C VAL A 219 -4.61 -12.34 -10.42
N VAL A 220 -5.51 -11.62 -9.73
CA VAL A 220 -6.90 -11.41 -10.18
C VAL A 220 -6.93 -10.66 -11.51
N GLY A 221 -6.14 -9.59 -11.65
CA GLY A 221 -6.01 -8.86 -12.91
C GLY A 221 -5.42 -9.71 -14.03
N THR A 222 -4.45 -10.58 -13.73
CA THR A 222 -3.89 -11.55 -14.70
C THR A 222 -4.97 -12.52 -15.18
N VAL A 223 -5.79 -13.04 -14.27
CA VAL A 223 -6.90 -13.93 -14.62
C VAL A 223 -7.92 -13.21 -15.48
N ALA A 224 -8.27 -11.95 -15.17
CA ALA A 224 -9.17 -11.16 -16.00
C ALA A 224 -8.61 -10.96 -17.42
N ALA A 225 -7.34 -10.58 -17.55
CA ALA A 225 -6.70 -10.42 -18.86
C ALA A 225 -6.61 -11.74 -19.64
N LEU A 226 -6.31 -12.85 -18.96
CA LEU A 226 -6.29 -14.18 -19.57
C LEU A 226 -7.67 -14.62 -20.06
N SER A 227 -8.71 -14.45 -19.24
CA SER A 227 -10.09 -14.76 -19.61
C SER A 227 -10.52 -13.97 -20.82
N ALA A 228 -10.23 -12.66 -20.86
CA ALA A 228 -10.50 -11.80 -22.00
C ALA A 228 -9.88 -12.33 -23.31
N VAL A 229 -8.61 -12.77 -23.29
CA VAL A 229 -7.96 -13.35 -24.49
C VAL A 229 -8.64 -14.64 -24.90
N ILE A 230 -8.95 -15.53 -23.95
CA ILE A 230 -9.55 -16.83 -24.24
C ILE A 230 -10.96 -16.68 -24.80
N ASP A 231 -11.76 -15.74 -24.28
CA ASP A 231 -13.13 -15.52 -24.74
C ASP A 231 -13.17 -14.92 -26.15
N GLU A 232 -12.24 -14.01 -26.48
CA GLU A 232 -12.14 -13.38 -27.80
C GLU A 232 -11.47 -14.28 -28.87
N GLN A 233 -10.41 -15.02 -28.49
CA GLN A 233 -9.51 -15.67 -29.44
C GLN A 233 -9.32 -17.18 -29.21
N GLY A 234 -9.83 -17.71 -28.09
CA GLY A 234 -9.56 -19.08 -27.64
C GLY A 234 -8.17 -19.25 -27.01
N TRP A 235 -7.75 -20.51 -26.83
CA TRP A 235 -6.42 -20.82 -26.31
C TRP A 235 -5.35 -20.56 -27.38
N THR A 236 -4.74 -19.37 -27.33
CA THR A 236 -3.69 -18.92 -28.24
C THR A 236 -2.33 -18.81 -27.56
N LEU A 237 -1.27 -18.54 -28.34
CA LEU A 237 0.04 -18.18 -27.80
C LEU A 237 -0.06 -16.91 -26.94
N ASP A 238 -0.86 -15.94 -27.35
CA ASP A 238 -1.04 -14.66 -26.64
C ASP A 238 -1.69 -14.87 -25.27
N ALA A 239 -2.64 -15.81 -25.15
CA ALA A 239 -3.18 -16.22 -23.84
C ALA A 239 -2.07 -16.75 -22.92
N GLY A 240 -1.17 -17.58 -23.46
CA GLY A 240 0.01 -18.06 -22.74
C GLY A 240 0.94 -16.94 -22.32
N LEU A 241 1.22 -15.98 -23.21
CA LEU A 241 2.09 -14.83 -22.95
C LEU A 241 1.50 -13.89 -21.89
N VAL A 242 0.21 -13.57 -21.95
CA VAL A 242 -0.46 -12.74 -20.94
C VAL A 242 -0.42 -13.40 -19.56
N CYS A 243 -0.69 -14.71 -19.49
CA CYS A 243 -0.59 -15.48 -18.25
C CYS A 243 0.81 -15.44 -17.64
N VAL A 244 1.85 -15.69 -18.47
CA VAL A 244 3.25 -15.63 -18.04
C VAL A 244 3.63 -14.21 -17.61
N ALA A 245 3.25 -13.19 -18.38
CA ALA A 245 3.57 -11.80 -18.08
C ALA A 245 2.96 -11.34 -16.75
N GLY A 246 1.66 -11.54 -16.54
CA GLY A 246 0.97 -11.09 -15.33
C GLY A 246 1.42 -11.84 -14.08
N THR A 247 1.58 -13.17 -14.19
CA THR A 247 2.09 -14.01 -13.08
C THR A 247 3.55 -13.67 -12.77
N GLY A 248 4.39 -13.56 -13.79
CA GLY A 248 5.80 -13.23 -13.64
C GLY A 248 6.03 -11.83 -13.09
N LEU A 249 5.18 -10.86 -13.45
CA LEU A 249 5.24 -9.50 -12.93
C LEU A 249 4.88 -9.49 -11.43
N THR A 250 3.79 -10.16 -11.06
CA THR A 250 3.37 -10.30 -9.65
C THR A 250 4.45 -11.00 -8.82
N PHE A 251 5.02 -12.10 -9.34
CA PHE A 251 6.09 -12.84 -8.69
C PHE A 251 7.39 -12.04 -8.58
N GLY A 252 7.74 -11.28 -9.63
CA GLY A 252 8.90 -10.40 -9.62
C GLY A 252 8.76 -9.26 -8.59
N MET A 253 7.59 -8.63 -8.50
CA MET A 253 7.31 -7.60 -7.49
C MET A 253 7.37 -8.16 -6.07
N TRP A 254 6.80 -9.36 -5.85
CA TRP A 254 6.96 -10.08 -4.59
C TRP A 254 8.43 -10.26 -4.22
N TRP A 255 9.25 -10.76 -5.15
CA TRP A 255 10.66 -11.00 -4.90
C TRP A 255 11.40 -9.70 -4.54
N VAL A 256 11.20 -8.63 -5.32
CA VAL A 256 11.82 -7.31 -5.07
C VAL A 256 11.41 -6.75 -3.70
N TYR A 257 10.15 -6.88 -3.30
CA TYR A 257 9.65 -6.39 -2.01
C TYR A 257 10.41 -7.01 -0.82
N PHE A 258 10.66 -8.33 -0.87
CA PHE A 258 11.27 -9.06 0.23
C PHE A 258 12.81 -9.00 0.27
N LEU A 259 13.46 -8.28 -0.66
CA LEU A 259 14.91 -8.04 -0.61
C LEU A 259 15.33 -7.17 0.59
N LEU A 260 14.46 -6.26 1.04
CA LEU A 260 14.75 -5.33 2.14
C LEU A 260 14.49 -5.98 3.52
N PRO A 261 15.51 -6.21 4.36
CA PRO A 261 15.35 -6.83 5.68
C PRO A 261 14.80 -5.84 6.73
N SER A 262 13.59 -5.32 6.51
CA SER A 262 12.99 -4.22 7.26
C SER A 262 12.97 -4.46 8.77
N GLY A 263 12.61 -5.68 9.22
CA GLY A 263 12.51 -5.99 10.66
C GLY A 263 13.83 -5.83 11.42
N ARG A 264 14.94 -6.30 10.84
CA ARG A 264 16.28 -6.17 11.43
C ARG A 264 16.71 -4.71 11.51
N ILE A 265 16.52 -3.96 10.42
CA ILE A 265 16.89 -2.54 10.35
C ILE A 265 16.08 -1.73 11.36
N LEU A 266 14.77 -1.96 11.47
CA LEU A 266 13.89 -1.24 12.39
C LEU A 266 14.15 -1.57 13.86
N GLN A 267 14.65 -2.77 14.18
CA GLN A 267 15.03 -3.12 15.54
C GLN A 267 16.18 -2.25 16.04
N VAL A 268 17.18 -2.01 15.19
CA VAL A 268 18.36 -1.17 15.51
C VAL A 268 18.04 0.32 15.34
N HIS A 269 17.42 0.70 14.22
CA HIS A 269 17.20 2.08 13.81
C HIS A 269 15.72 2.51 13.91
N ARG A 270 15.15 2.49 15.13
CA ARG A 270 13.73 2.79 15.37
C ARG A 270 13.27 4.16 14.84
N GLY A 271 14.17 5.15 14.78
CA GLY A 271 13.88 6.48 14.25
C GLY A 271 13.48 6.50 12.76
N ARG A 272 13.81 5.45 12.01
CA ARG A 272 13.47 5.32 10.58
C ARG A 272 12.05 4.77 10.33
N ALA A 273 11.34 4.37 11.38
CA ALA A 273 10.02 3.73 11.28
C ALA A 273 8.95 4.56 10.56
N PHE A 274 8.95 5.89 10.74
CA PHE A 274 7.94 6.76 10.11
C PHE A 274 8.10 6.84 8.59
N VAL A 275 9.31 7.14 8.12
CA VAL A 275 9.61 7.21 6.69
C VAL A 275 9.37 5.85 6.05
N TRP A 276 9.77 4.77 6.72
CA TRP A 276 9.49 3.42 6.27
C TRP A 276 7.99 3.14 6.15
N GLY A 277 7.21 3.33 7.22
CA GLY A 277 5.78 3.05 7.22
C GLY A 277 4.99 3.90 6.23
N TYR A 278 5.37 5.16 6.03
CA TYR A 278 4.67 6.04 5.07
C TYR A 278 5.04 5.73 3.62
N THR A 279 6.30 5.36 3.35
CA THR A 279 6.70 4.92 2.01
C THR A 279 6.02 3.61 1.62
N GLN A 280 5.78 2.73 2.58
CA GLN A 280 5.04 1.48 2.36
C GLN A 280 3.61 1.71 1.85
N LEU A 281 2.96 2.83 2.19
CA LEU A 281 1.67 3.16 1.60
C LEU A 281 1.77 3.34 0.07
N ILE A 282 2.81 4.04 -0.39
CA ILE A 282 3.07 4.22 -1.83
C ILE A 282 3.36 2.87 -2.49
N VAL A 283 4.17 2.03 -1.84
CA VAL A 283 4.52 0.69 -2.32
C VAL A 283 3.25 -0.17 -2.48
N VAL A 284 2.40 -0.27 -1.46
CA VAL A 284 1.16 -1.05 -1.54
C VAL A 284 0.18 -0.47 -2.57
N THR A 285 0.02 0.86 -2.62
CA THR A 285 -0.80 1.51 -3.65
C THR A 285 -0.33 1.18 -5.06
N SER A 286 0.98 1.16 -5.30
CA SER A 286 1.56 0.80 -6.60
C SER A 286 1.40 -0.68 -6.95
N ILE A 287 1.43 -1.59 -5.95
CA ILE A 287 1.11 -3.01 -6.13
C ILE A 287 -0.34 -3.16 -6.62
N VAL A 288 -1.29 -2.57 -5.90
CA VAL A 288 -2.72 -2.65 -6.24
C VAL A 288 -3.00 -2.00 -7.60
N ALA A 289 -2.39 -0.84 -7.88
CA ALA A 289 -2.52 -0.19 -9.18
C ALA A 289 -1.95 -1.01 -10.34
N THR A 290 -0.92 -1.83 -10.10
CA THR A 290 -0.39 -2.74 -11.12
C THR A 290 -1.42 -3.80 -11.50
N GLY A 291 -2.09 -4.40 -10.50
CA GLY A 291 -3.19 -5.35 -10.74
C GLY A 291 -4.38 -4.70 -11.44
N ALA A 292 -4.75 -3.48 -11.06
CA ALA A 292 -5.76 -2.70 -11.78
C ALA A 292 -5.37 -2.43 -13.24
N GLY A 293 -4.09 -2.15 -13.53
CA GLY A 293 -3.61 -1.99 -14.91
C GLY A 293 -3.78 -3.27 -15.73
N LEU A 294 -3.63 -4.45 -15.13
CA LEU A 294 -3.92 -5.72 -15.80
C LEU A 294 -5.42 -5.90 -16.10
N HIS A 295 -6.32 -5.39 -15.24
CA HIS A 295 -7.74 -5.28 -15.57
C HIS A 295 -8.00 -4.36 -16.77
N VAL A 296 -7.29 -3.23 -16.88
CA VAL A 296 -7.39 -2.36 -18.07
C VAL A 296 -6.90 -3.08 -19.32
N ALA A 297 -5.86 -3.90 -19.22
CA ALA A 297 -5.42 -4.75 -20.33
C ALA A 297 -6.52 -5.74 -20.76
N ALA A 298 -7.27 -6.31 -19.82
CA ALA A 298 -8.45 -7.13 -20.13
C ALA A 298 -9.50 -6.34 -20.93
N TYR A 299 -9.89 -5.14 -20.46
CA TYR A 299 -10.85 -4.28 -21.16
C TYR A 299 -10.39 -3.89 -22.57
N TYR A 300 -9.08 -3.68 -22.75
CA TYR A 300 -8.52 -3.40 -24.07
C TYR A 300 -8.67 -4.59 -25.04
N ILE A 301 -8.46 -5.81 -24.54
CA ILE A 301 -8.56 -7.05 -25.34
C ILE A 301 -10.03 -7.32 -25.72
N GLU A 302 -10.96 -7.11 -24.80
CA GLU A 302 -12.42 -7.22 -25.01
C GLU A 302 -13.00 -6.10 -25.89
N GLN A 303 -12.17 -5.17 -26.39
CA GLN A 303 -12.59 -3.96 -27.10
C GLN A 303 -13.58 -3.09 -26.30
N ALA A 304 -13.59 -3.24 -24.98
CA ALA A 304 -14.41 -2.49 -24.03
C ALA A 304 -13.70 -1.24 -23.50
N SER A 305 -12.45 -1.01 -23.90
CA SER A 305 -11.68 0.17 -23.52
C SER A 305 -11.73 1.27 -24.58
N HIS A 306 -11.81 2.51 -24.12
CA HIS A 306 -11.74 3.73 -24.94
C HIS A 306 -10.32 4.28 -25.10
N ILE A 307 -9.30 3.61 -24.54
CA ILE A 307 -7.91 4.03 -24.62
C ILE A 307 -7.10 3.15 -25.59
N GLY A 308 -6.07 3.72 -26.22
CA GLY A 308 -5.21 3.01 -27.15
C GLY A 308 -4.15 2.14 -26.46
N ALA A 309 -3.51 1.25 -27.22
CA ALA A 309 -2.51 0.29 -26.72
C ALA A 309 -1.41 0.92 -25.83
N VAL A 310 -0.87 2.07 -26.23
CA VAL A 310 0.18 2.76 -25.46
C VAL A 310 -0.34 3.17 -24.07
N ALA A 311 -1.56 3.70 -24.00
CA ALA A 311 -2.16 4.10 -22.74
C ALA A 311 -2.43 2.88 -21.85
N THR A 312 -2.89 1.77 -22.44
CA THR A 312 -3.08 0.49 -21.73
C THR A 312 -1.76 -0.02 -21.12
N VAL A 313 -0.66 -0.05 -21.89
CA VAL A 313 0.66 -0.46 -21.35
C VAL A 313 1.11 0.47 -20.22
N LEU A 314 0.88 1.77 -20.35
CA LEU A 314 1.21 2.74 -19.29
C LEU A 314 0.44 2.50 -17.99
N THR A 315 -0.78 1.94 -18.05
CA THR A 315 -1.55 1.63 -16.83
C THR A 315 -0.88 0.57 -15.95
N VAL A 316 -0.03 -0.29 -16.51
CA VAL A 316 0.78 -1.28 -15.78
C VAL A 316 2.20 -0.75 -15.55
N ALA A 317 2.81 -0.16 -16.57
CA ALA A 317 4.20 0.27 -16.54
C ALA A 317 4.47 1.40 -15.51
N VAL A 318 3.54 2.35 -15.37
CA VAL A 318 3.68 3.45 -14.41
C VAL A 318 3.64 2.95 -12.97
N PRO A 319 2.63 2.17 -12.53
CA PRO A 319 2.63 1.57 -11.18
C PRO A 319 3.85 0.71 -10.88
N VAL A 320 4.29 -0.13 -11.82
CA VAL A 320 5.51 -0.96 -11.64
C VAL A 320 6.75 -0.07 -11.44
N SER A 321 6.86 1.01 -12.20
CA SER A 321 7.97 1.96 -12.07
C SER A 321 7.96 2.66 -10.72
N VAL A 322 6.78 3.09 -10.25
CA VAL A 322 6.59 3.70 -8.93
C VAL A 322 6.93 2.71 -7.83
N PHE A 323 6.49 1.46 -7.93
CA PHE A 323 6.81 0.39 -6.99
C PHE A 323 8.32 0.19 -6.86
N ILE A 324 9.02 0.04 -7.99
CA ILE A 324 10.47 -0.20 -8.00
C ILE A 324 11.20 1.02 -7.45
N ALA A 325 10.89 2.23 -7.94
CA ALA A 325 11.53 3.46 -7.47
C ALA A 325 11.31 3.70 -5.97
N ALA A 326 10.10 3.48 -5.45
CA ALA A 326 9.79 3.61 -4.03
C ALA A 326 10.54 2.57 -3.20
N THR A 327 10.65 1.33 -3.68
CA THR A 327 11.39 0.26 -2.98
C THR A 327 12.90 0.57 -2.93
N TYR A 328 13.50 1.06 -4.01
CA TYR A 328 14.91 1.48 -4.03
C TYR A 328 15.18 2.71 -3.16
N ALA A 329 14.29 3.70 -3.19
CA ALA A 329 14.39 4.88 -2.33
C ALA A 329 14.31 4.47 -0.85
N LEU A 330 13.37 3.56 -0.54
CA LEU A 330 13.22 3.01 0.80
C LEU A 330 14.46 2.21 1.21
N TYR A 331 14.98 1.36 0.34
CA TYR A 331 16.20 0.58 0.60
C TYR A 331 17.38 1.50 0.91
N THR A 332 17.62 2.50 0.07
CA THR A 332 18.73 3.45 0.23
C THR A 332 18.62 4.22 1.55
N TYR A 333 17.42 4.67 1.90
CA TYR A 333 17.16 5.35 3.17
C TYR A 333 17.32 4.41 4.38
N MET A 334 16.84 3.17 4.27
CA MET A 334 16.85 2.18 5.33
C MET A 334 18.24 1.65 5.64
N VAL A 335 19.09 1.50 4.62
CA VAL A 335 20.48 1.04 4.79
C VAL A 335 21.42 2.21 5.07
N GLY A 336 21.06 3.43 4.65
CA GLY A 336 21.86 4.63 4.89
C GLY A 336 23.13 4.72 4.04
N ARG A 337 23.26 3.88 3.00
CA ARG A 337 24.36 3.89 2.05
C ARG A 337 23.82 3.97 0.63
N PHE A 338 24.40 4.88 -0.16
CA PHE A 338 24.16 4.94 -1.59
C PHE A 338 25.15 4.01 -2.29
N ASP A 339 24.63 3.04 -3.01
CA ASP A 339 25.44 2.10 -3.79
C ASP A 339 25.23 2.39 -5.29
N PRO A 340 26.28 2.76 -6.04
CA PRO A 340 26.21 2.92 -7.50
C PRO A 340 25.60 1.70 -8.21
N PHE A 341 25.74 0.50 -7.65
CA PHE A 341 25.11 -0.70 -8.20
C PHE A 341 23.59 -0.57 -8.29
N HIS A 342 22.93 -0.04 -7.25
CA HIS A 342 21.48 0.18 -7.27
C HIS A 342 21.06 1.20 -8.36
N THR A 343 21.90 2.19 -8.65
CA THR A 343 21.61 3.12 -9.76
C THR A 343 21.68 2.44 -11.13
N TRP A 344 22.63 1.53 -11.33
CA TRP A 344 22.72 0.75 -12.56
C TRP A 344 21.53 -0.20 -12.72
N LEU A 345 21.08 -0.83 -11.63
CA LEU A 345 19.88 -1.66 -11.66
C LEU A 345 18.63 -0.83 -11.96
N LEU A 346 18.46 0.32 -11.33
CA LEU A 346 17.34 1.22 -11.61
C LEU A 346 17.36 1.73 -13.06
N ALA A 347 18.53 2.06 -13.60
CA ALA A 347 18.70 2.42 -15.01
C ALA A 347 18.35 1.24 -15.94
N GLY A 348 18.79 0.03 -15.62
CA GLY A 348 18.42 -1.18 -16.36
C GLY A 348 16.92 -1.44 -16.35
N THR A 349 16.26 -1.33 -15.19
CA THR A 349 14.80 -1.38 -15.07
C THR A 349 14.13 -0.31 -15.93
N ALA A 350 14.62 0.94 -15.88
CA ALA A 350 14.06 2.03 -16.67
C ALA A 350 14.18 1.78 -18.17
N VAL A 351 15.27 1.18 -18.63
CA VAL A 351 15.45 0.76 -20.04
C VAL A 351 14.42 -0.30 -20.42
N VAL A 352 14.16 -1.30 -19.57
CA VAL A 352 13.14 -2.34 -19.83
C VAL A 352 11.73 -1.73 -19.92
N VAL A 353 11.39 -0.84 -18.99
CA VAL A 353 10.11 -0.12 -19.01
C VAL A 353 9.98 0.72 -20.28
N ALA A 354 11.02 1.49 -20.63
CA ALA A 354 11.04 2.30 -21.85
C ALA A 354 10.94 1.43 -23.12
N ALA A 355 11.57 0.25 -23.14
CA ALA A 355 11.48 -0.69 -24.26
C ALA A 355 10.05 -1.23 -24.43
N SER A 356 9.35 -1.55 -23.35
CA SER A 356 7.94 -1.96 -23.38
C SER A 356 7.03 -0.85 -23.94
N ILE A 357 7.21 0.40 -23.49
CA ILE A 357 6.44 1.56 -23.98
C ILE A 357 6.78 1.84 -25.46
N LEU A 358 8.05 1.76 -25.85
CA LEU A 358 8.47 1.96 -27.23
C LEU A 358 7.91 0.88 -28.16
N ALA A 359 7.88 -0.38 -27.71
CA ALA A 359 7.25 -1.46 -28.46
C ALA A 359 5.76 -1.15 -28.73
N ALA A 360 5.03 -0.68 -27.72
CA ALA A 360 3.63 -0.27 -27.88
C ALA A 360 3.48 0.91 -28.86
N LEU A 361 4.38 1.89 -28.82
CA LEU A 361 4.40 3.02 -29.76
C LEU A 361 4.66 2.58 -31.20
N LEU A 362 5.41 1.50 -31.40
CA LEU A 362 5.69 0.90 -32.70
C LEU A 362 4.58 -0.06 -33.18
N GLY A 363 3.49 -0.20 -32.41
CA GLY A 363 2.36 -1.07 -32.76
C GLY A 363 2.62 -2.56 -32.51
N VAL A 364 3.58 -2.90 -31.65
CA VAL A 364 3.80 -4.28 -31.20
C VAL A 364 2.61 -4.73 -30.34
N ASP A 365 2.29 -6.02 -30.43
CA ASP A 365 1.20 -6.63 -29.68
C ASP A 365 1.32 -6.41 -28.16
N MET A 366 0.16 -6.25 -27.51
CA MET A 366 0.04 -5.96 -26.08
C MET A 366 0.68 -7.06 -25.21
N ALA A 367 0.47 -8.34 -25.55
CA ALA A 367 1.00 -9.45 -24.78
C ALA A 367 2.54 -9.43 -24.78
N ILE A 368 3.15 -9.07 -25.91
CA ILE A 368 4.61 -8.90 -26.02
C ILE A 368 5.07 -7.71 -25.18
N CYS A 369 4.35 -6.58 -25.21
CA CYS A 369 4.69 -5.41 -24.39
C CYS A 369 4.67 -5.75 -22.88
N LEU A 370 3.67 -6.52 -22.43
CA LEU A 370 3.57 -6.99 -21.04
C LEU A 370 4.69 -7.98 -20.69
N ILE A 371 5.08 -8.88 -21.60
CA ILE A 371 6.22 -9.77 -21.41
C ILE A 371 7.52 -8.97 -21.24
N VAL A 372 7.75 -7.95 -22.06
CA VAL A 372 8.93 -7.08 -21.90
C VAL A 372 8.88 -6.40 -20.54
N LEU A 373 7.72 -5.86 -20.14
CA LEU A 373 7.54 -5.20 -18.85
C LEU A 373 7.77 -6.12 -17.65
N MET A 374 7.40 -7.40 -17.76
CA MET A 374 7.63 -8.44 -16.74
C MET A 374 9.12 -8.53 -16.34
N PHE A 375 10.05 -8.24 -17.26
CA PHE A 375 11.48 -8.25 -16.96
C PHE A 375 11.95 -7.06 -16.10
N ALA A 376 11.13 -6.02 -15.90
CA ALA A 376 11.49 -4.85 -15.11
C ALA A 376 11.88 -5.20 -13.64
N PRO A 377 11.07 -5.96 -12.87
CA PRO A 377 11.49 -6.47 -11.57
C PRO A 377 12.62 -7.51 -11.67
N VAL A 378 12.68 -8.31 -12.75
CA VAL A 378 13.70 -9.36 -12.94
C VAL A 378 15.11 -8.77 -13.00
N VAL A 379 15.29 -7.57 -13.60
CA VAL A 379 16.59 -6.86 -13.57
C VAL A 379 17.09 -6.68 -12.14
N THR A 380 16.20 -6.30 -11.22
CA THR A 380 16.55 -6.12 -9.81
C THR A 380 16.85 -7.45 -9.13
N VAL A 381 16.02 -8.48 -9.37
CA VAL A 381 16.22 -9.82 -8.78
C VAL A 381 17.57 -10.41 -9.21
N VAL A 382 17.87 -10.44 -10.50
CA VAL A 382 19.11 -11.00 -11.04
C VAL A 382 20.33 -10.21 -10.55
N GLY A 383 20.24 -8.87 -10.52
CA GLY A 383 21.28 -8.03 -9.97
C GLY A 383 21.59 -8.36 -8.51
N TYR A 384 20.55 -8.49 -7.70
CA TYR A 384 20.70 -8.77 -6.28
C TYR A 384 21.23 -10.18 -6.00
N GLU A 385 20.77 -11.20 -6.72
CA GLU A 385 21.25 -12.57 -6.60
C GLU A 385 22.73 -12.71 -7.04
N ALA A 386 23.12 -12.04 -8.13
CA ALA A 386 24.47 -12.15 -8.67
C ALA A 386 25.54 -11.45 -7.81
N LEU A 387 25.21 -10.31 -7.21
CA LEU A 387 26.18 -9.42 -6.55
C LEU A 387 25.71 -8.86 -5.19
N GLY A 388 24.40 -8.77 -4.96
CA GLY A 388 23.80 -8.10 -3.79
C GLY A 388 23.94 -8.87 -2.47
N TYR A 389 23.90 -10.21 -2.47
CA TYR A 389 24.04 -10.99 -1.23
C TYR A 389 25.35 -10.72 -0.49
N ARG A 390 26.46 -10.58 -1.23
CA ARG A 390 27.77 -10.28 -0.63
C ARG A 390 27.76 -8.90 0.02
N HIS A 391 27.24 -7.89 -0.68
CA HIS A 391 27.12 -6.53 -0.16
C HIS A 391 26.21 -6.43 1.08
N GLN A 392 25.06 -7.11 1.07
CA GLN A 392 24.14 -7.11 2.22
C GLN A 392 24.77 -7.80 3.44
N SER A 393 25.51 -8.89 3.24
CA SER A 393 26.22 -9.57 4.33
C SER A 393 27.34 -8.73 4.93
N GLU A 394 28.08 -7.97 4.11
CA GLU A 394 29.14 -7.06 4.55
C GLU A 394 28.57 -5.84 5.32
N ILE A 395 27.42 -5.31 4.88
CA ILE A 395 26.73 -4.20 5.55
C ILE A 395 26.19 -4.61 6.92
N LEU A 396 25.57 -5.80 7.01
CA LEU A 396 25.06 -6.32 8.28
C LEU A 396 26.18 -6.73 9.24
N ALA A 397 27.34 -7.15 8.73
CA ALA A 397 28.51 -7.44 9.55
C ALA A 397 29.16 -6.15 10.10
N GLY A 398 29.27 -5.10 9.29
CA GLY A 398 29.87 -3.82 9.71
C GLY A 398 29.06 -3.04 10.75
N ASP A 399 27.74 -3.20 10.81
CA ASP A 399 26.90 -2.63 11.88
C ASP A 399 26.96 -3.46 13.18
N GLY A 400 27.45 -4.71 13.12
CA GLY A 400 27.65 -5.58 14.30
C GLY A 400 28.89 -5.20 15.13
N ASP A 401 29.94 -4.72 14.48
CA ASP A 401 31.20 -4.33 15.15
C ASP A 401 31.09 -3.03 15.96
N GLY A 402 30.01 -2.25 15.76
CA GLY A 402 29.71 -1.06 16.57
C GLY A 402 29.02 -1.33 17.90
N VAL A 403 28.69 -2.59 18.21
CA VAL A 403 27.96 -2.99 19.43
C VAL A 403 28.89 -3.49 20.54
N GLU A 404 30.17 -3.74 20.26
CA GLU A 404 31.17 -4.14 21.27
C GLU A 404 32.03 -2.97 21.81
N ALA A 405 31.76 -1.73 21.39
CA ALA A 405 32.50 -0.55 21.84
C ALA A 405 31.56 0.60 22.23
N ASP A 406 30.79 0.42 23.31
CA ASP A 406 30.51 1.44 24.34
C ASP A 406 29.83 0.84 25.58
#